data_AF-A0A1V5C8G3-F1
#
_entry.id   AF-A0A1V5C8G3-F1
#
_cell.length_a   1.000
_cell.length_b   1.000
_cell.length_c   1.000
_cell.angle_alpha   90.00
_cell.angle_beta   90.00
_cell.angle_gamma   90.00
#
_symmetry.space_group_name_H-M   'P 1'
#
loop_
_entity.id
_entity.type
_entity.pdbx_description
1 polymer ?
#
loop_
_entity_poly.entity_id
_entity_poly.type
_entity_poly.pdbx_seq_one_letter_code
_entity_poly.pdbx_strand_id
1 'polypeptide(L)'
;MTVIAQGPSTKKETDLDKVLKIRLKVIDRETGESRYCRVVETETWNWANPEYWRIIGGWQITSYARLLNLLYLKAEKGVEEVEIVEGPRFTMLSGG
;
A
#
# COMPACT_ATOMS: atom_id res chain seq x y z
N MET A 1 -41.99 -9.19 28.10
CA MET A 1 -42.12 -7.94 27.33
C MET A 1 -40.99 -7.02 27.79
N THR A 2 -39.99 -6.62 27.03
CA THR A 2 -39.66 -6.73 25.61
C THR A 2 -38.14 -6.56 25.54
N VAL A 3 -37.44 -7.48 24.88
CA VAL A 3 -36.00 -7.39 24.62
C VAL A 3 -35.84 -6.38 23.48
N ILE A 4 -35.29 -5.21 23.76
CA ILE A 4 -34.96 -4.23 22.72
C ILE A 4 -33.65 -4.71 22.10
N ALA A 5 -33.76 -5.46 21.01
CA ALA A 5 -32.62 -5.81 20.17
C ALA A 5 -31.99 -4.51 19.65
N GLN A 6 -30.76 -4.26 20.05
CA GLN A 6 -29.93 -3.21 19.48
C GLN A 6 -29.76 -3.51 17.99
N GLY A 7 -30.19 -2.58 17.14
CA GLY A 7 -30.07 -2.66 15.69
C GLY A 7 -28.61 -2.87 15.24
N PRO A 8 -28.39 -3.31 13.98
CA PRO A 8 -27.07 -3.63 13.48
C PRO A 8 -26.19 -2.38 13.58
N SER A 9 -25.19 -2.44 14.44
CA SER A 9 -24.16 -1.43 14.54
C SER A 9 -23.34 -1.49 13.26
N THR A 10 -23.76 -0.76 12.22
CA THR A 10 -22.91 -0.42 11.08
C THR A 10 -21.77 0.43 11.64
N LYS A 11 -20.69 -0.24 12.07
CA LYS A 11 -19.43 0.38 12.42
C LYS A 11 -19.05 1.26 11.23
N LYS A 12 -19.04 2.58 11.43
CA LYS A 12 -18.48 3.50 10.43
C LYS A 12 -17.04 3.06 10.23
N GLU A 13 -16.75 2.63 9.01
CA GLU A 13 -15.41 2.23 8.61
C GLU A 13 -14.45 3.41 8.82
N THR A 14 -13.35 3.16 9.53
CA THR A 14 -12.33 4.19 9.75
C THR A 14 -11.52 4.40 8.48
N ASP A 15 -10.89 5.56 8.30
CA ASP A 15 -9.99 5.79 7.17
C ASP A 15 -8.82 4.79 7.15
N LEU A 16 -8.41 4.32 8.33
CA LEU A 16 -7.40 3.25 8.45
C LEU A 16 -7.93 1.91 7.91
N ASP A 17 -9.16 1.52 8.22
CA ASP A 17 -9.77 0.30 7.67
C ASP A 17 -9.79 0.31 6.13
N LYS A 18 -10.11 1.47 5.53
CA LYS A 18 -10.10 1.65 4.08
C LYS A 18 -8.71 1.46 3.49
N VAL A 19 -7.71 2.08 4.12
CA VAL A 19 -6.31 1.94 3.70
C VAL A 19 -5.84 0.49 3.80
N LEU A 20 -6.14 -0.20 4.90
CA LEU A 20 -5.71 -1.58 5.10
C LEU A 20 -6.35 -2.58 4.14
N LYS A 21 -7.49 -2.22 3.51
CA LYS A 21 -8.15 -3.00 2.46
C LYS A 21 -7.54 -2.83 1.09
N ILE A 22 -6.71 -1.81 0.86
CA ILE A 22 -6.01 -1.64 -0.42
C ILE A 22 -5.08 -2.83 -0.66
N ARG A 23 -5.19 -3.40 -1.85
CA ARG A 23 -4.29 -4.45 -2.33
C ARG A 23 -3.04 -3.81 -2.90
N LEU A 24 -1.87 -4.29 -2.49
CA LEU A 24 -0.60 -3.84 -3.04
C LEU A 24 -0.11 -4.88 -4.03
N LYS A 25 0.05 -4.47 -5.29
CA LYS A 25 0.68 -5.29 -6.33
C LYS A 25 2.12 -4.82 -6.47
N VAL A 26 3.04 -5.68 -6.06
CA VAL A 26 4.47 -5.39 -6.04
C VAL A 26 5.08 -6.02 -7.28
N ILE A 27 5.70 -5.21 -8.12
CA ILE A 27 6.32 -5.60 -9.38
C ILE A 27 7.82 -5.49 -9.20
N ASP A 28 8.51 -6.61 -9.33
CA ASP A 28 9.97 -6.66 -9.37
C ASP A 28 10.45 -6.14 -10.73
N ARG A 29 11.26 -5.09 -10.72
CA ARG A 29 11.75 -4.44 -11.95
C ARG A 29 12.77 -5.29 -12.69
N GLU A 30 13.53 -6.13 -11.99
CA GLU A 30 14.56 -6.97 -12.59
C GLU A 30 13.94 -8.15 -13.32
N THR A 31 12.98 -8.82 -12.67
CA THR A 31 12.38 -10.05 -13.21
C THR A 31 11.10 -9.78 -13.98
N GLY A 32 10.42 -8.65 -13.73
CA GLY A 32 9.09 -8.35 -14.24
C GLY A 32 7.97 -9.12 -13.53
N GLU A 33 8.29 -9.94 -12.52
CA GLU A 33 7.31 -10.71 -11.77
C GLU A 33 6.50 -9.81 -10.85
N SER A 34 5.22 -10.17 -10.64
CA SER A 34 4.34 -9.46 -9.73
C SER A 34 3.83 -10.35 -8.61
N ARG A 35 3.80 -9.81 -7.39
CA ARG A 35 3.20 -10.46 -6.22
C ARG A 35 2.23 -9.52 -5.52
N TYR A 36 1.23 -10.08 -4.85
CA TYR A 36 0.30 -9.31 -4.03
C TYR A 36 0.70 -9.40 -2.56
N CYS A 37 0.63 -8.28 -1.85
CA CYS A 37 0.73 -8.24 -0.40
C CYS A 37 -0.30 -7.28 0.20
N ARG A 38 -0.56 -7.44 1.50
CA ARG A 38 -1.37 -6.54 2.31
C ARG A 38 -0.51 -5.40 2.84
N VAL A 39 -1.13 -4.26 3.09
CA VAL A 39 -0.45 -3.08 3.66
C VAL A 39 0.30 -3.42 4.96
N VAL A 40 -0.30 -4.22 5.84
CA VAL A 40 0.31 -4.63 7.12
C VAL A 40 1.61 -5.42 6.95
N GLU A 41 1.76 -6.19 5.88
CA GLU A 41 2.98 -6.97 5.64
C GLU A 41 4.16 -6.05 5.31
N THR A 42 3.87 -4.88 4.74
CA THR A 42 4.89 -3.92 4.33
C THR A 42 5.49 -3.13 5.49
N GLU A 43 4.89 -3.17 6.68
CA GLU A 43 5.45 -2.54 7.88
C GLU A 43 6.83 -3.13 8.24
N THR A 44 7.02 -4.43 7.99
CA THR A 44 8.26 -5.16 8.29
C THR A 44 9.34 -5.02 7.21
N TRP A 45 9.05 -4.30 6.13
CA TRP A 45 10.02 -4.13 5.05
C TRP A 45 11.17 -3.24 5.47
N ASN A 46 12.35 -3.54 4.93
CA ASN A 46 13.49 -2.63 5.03
C ASN A 46 13.28 -1.44 4.07
N TRP A 47 12.60 -0.40 4.56
CA TRP A 47 12.32 0.84 3.82
C TRP A 47 13.55 1.75 3.67
N ALA A 48 14.51 1.63 4.57
CA ALA A 48 15.71 2.46 4.60
C ALA A 48 16.85 1.89 3.73
N ASN A 49 16.62 0.79 3.01
CA ASN A 49 17.64 0.21 2.12
C ASN A 49 17.98 1.19 0.98
N PRO A 50 19.19 1.76 0.92
CA PRO A 50 19.56 2.72 -0.11
C PRO A 50 19.80 2.07 -1.49
N GLU A 51 20.03 0.76 -1.52
CA GLU A 51 20.31 -0.01 -2.73
C GLU A 51 19.03 -0.46 -3.44
N TYR A 52 17.88 -0.43 -2.76
CA TYR A 52 16.62 -0.94 -3.27
C TYR A 52 15.55 0.13 -3.25
N TRP A 53 14.99 0.45 -4.42
CA TRP A 53 13.98 1.48 -4.57
C TRP A 53 12.60 0.88 -4.67
N ARG A 54 11.63 1.59 -4.11
CA ARG A 54 10.21 1.29 -4.23
C ARG A 54 9.51 2.55 -4.73
N ILE A 55 8.74 2.43 -5.81
CA ILE A 55 8.09 3.54 -6.49
C ILE A 55 6.60 3.27 -6.61
N ILE A 56 5.78 4.25 -6.25
CA ILE A 56 4.34 4.26 -6.52
C ILE A 56 4.03 5.43 -7.44
N GLY A 57 3.56 5.15 -8.65
CA GLY A 57 3.16 6.20 -9.61
C GLY A 57 4.21 7.28 -9.85
N GLY A 58 5.49 6.89 -9.94
CA GLY A 58 6.63 7.80 -10.13
C GLY A 58 7.23 8.38 -8.84
N TRP A 59 6.61 8.17 -7.67
CA TRP A 59 7.12 8.66 -6.39
C TRP A 59 7.92 7.60 -5.66
N GLN A 60 9.18 7.91 -5.33
CA GLN A 60 10.00 7.06 -4.46
C GLN A 60 9.44 7.05 -3.03
N ILE A 61 9.38 5.85 -2.45
CA ILE A 61 8.89 5.56 -1.10
C ILE A 61 10.03 4.99 -0.26
N THR A 62 10.40 5.73 0.78
CA THR A 62 11.55 5.42 1.65
C THR A 62 11.14 5.15 3.10
N SER A 63 9.83 5.16 3.40
CA SER A 63 9.32 4.85 4.73
C SER A 63 7.90 4.31 4.67
N TYR A 64 7.55 3.49 5.67
CA TYR A 64 6.20 2.98 5.85
C TYR A 64 5.17 4.11 6.03
N ALA A 65 5.52 5.15 6.79
CA ALA A 65 4.64 6.32 6.97
C ALA A 65 4.32 7.02 5.64
N ARG A 66 5.31 7.11 4.73
CA ARG A 66 5.11 7.70 3.40
C ARG A 66 4.25 6.82 2.51
N LEU A 67 4.38 5.49 2.61
CA LEU A 67 3.46 4.55 1.98
C LEU A 67 2.02 4.81 2.47
N LEU A 68 1.79 4.79 3.79
CA LEU A 68 0.46 4.98 4.36
C LEU A 68 -0.17 6.30 3.90
N ASN A 69 0.57 7.41 3.93
CA ASN A 69 0.06 8.71 3.46
C ASN A 69 -0.42 8.66 2.00
N LEU A 70 0.32 7.99 1.10
CA LEU A 70 -0.14 7.82 -0.27
C LEU A 70 -1.36 6.92 -0.37
N LEU A 71 -1.41 5.83 0.42
CA LEU A 71 -2.54 4.94 0.45
C LEU A 71 -3.80 5.62 0.99
N TYR A 72 -3.70 6.53 1.97
CA TYR A 72 -4.80 7.38 2.41
C TYR A 72 -5.37 8.21 1.24
N LEU A 73 -4.50 8.90 0.50
CA LEU A 73 -4.91 9.69 -0.67
C LEU A 73 -5.53 8.84 -1.79
N LYS A 74 -5.14 7.56 -1.90
CA LYS A 74 -5.69 6.60 -2.86
C LYS A 74 -7.04 6.06 -2.38
N ALA A 75 -7.16 5.74 -1.10
CA ALA A 75 -8.41 5.32 -0.45
C ALA A 75 -9.50 6.39 -0.55
N GLU A 76 -9.16 7.66 -0.31
CA GLU A 76 -10.08 8.80 -0.48
C GLU A 76 -10.61 8.91 -1.91
N LYS A 77 -9.82 8.47 -2.90
CA LYS A 77 -10.20 8.43 -4.31
C LYS A 77 -10.90 7.13 -4.72
N GLY A 78 -11.19 6.23 -3.78
CA GLY A 78 -11.82 4.94 -4.04
C GLY A 78 -10.91 3.95 -4.79
N VAL A 79 -9.59 4.12 -4.72
CA VAL A 79 -8.63 3.19 -5.33
C VAL A 79 -8.45 1.98 -4.42
N GLU A 80 -8.74 0.80 -4.95
CA GLU A 80 -8.67 -0.47 -4.21
C GLU A 80 -7.36 -1.24 -4.42
N GLU A 81 -6.57 -0.86 -5.43
CA GLU A 81 -5.31 -1.52 -5.78
C GLU A 81 -4.25 -0.48 -6.15
N VAL A 82 -3.05 -0.67 -5.61
CA VAL A 82 -1.89 0.21 -5.86
C VAL A 82 -0.70 -0.63 -6.30
N GLU A 83 -0.10 -0.23 -7.42
CA GLU A 83 1.13 -0.83 -7.91
C GLU A 83 2.36 -0.20 -7.25
N ILE A 84 3.24 -1.05 -6.74
CA ILE A 84 4.56 -0.70 -6.22
C ILE A 84 5.57 -1.35 -7.16
N VAL A 85 6.35 -0.55 -7.87
CA VAL A 85 7.50 -1.06 -8.62
C VAL A 85 8.70 -1.06 -7.68
N GLU A 86 9.31 -2.21 -7.47
CA GLU A 86 10.49 -2.35 -6.63
C GLU A 86 11.66 -2.99 -7.38
N GLY A 87 12.88 -2.62 -7.02
CA GLY A 87 14.08 -3.17 -7.66
C GLY A 87 15.35 -2.43 -7.22
N PRO A 88 16.53 -2.93 -7.59
CA PRO A 88 17.77 -2.24 -7.30
C PRO A 88 17.80 -0.85 -7.90
N ARG A 89 18.39 0.09 -7.17
CA ARG A 89 18.45 1.50 -7.58
C ARG A 89 19.00 1.69 -8.99
N PHE A 90 20.01 0.90 -9.39
CA PHE A 90 20.65 1.04 -10.71
C PHE A 90 19.70 0.66 -11.87
N THR A 91 18.80 -0.31 -11.69
CA THR A 91 17.83 -0.70 -12.73
C THR A 91 16.70 0.32 -12.86
N MET A 92 16.42 1.05 -11.78
CA MET A 92 15.37 2.07 -11.71
C MET A 92 15.77 3.41 -12.33
N LEU A 93 17.08 3.68 -12.46
CA LEU A 93 17.63 4.90 -13.08
C LEU A 93 17.78 4.80 -14.61
N SER A 94 17.61 3.61 -15.17
CA SER A 94 17.81 3.34 -16.60
C SER A 94 16.54 3.56 -17.45
N GLY A 95 15.49 4.15 -16.87
CA GLY A 95 14.26 4.51 -17.58
C GLY A 95 14.39 5.87 -18.27
N GLY A 96 14.98 5.87 -19.46
CA GLY A 96 14.98 6.97 -20.43
C GLY A 96 14.56 6.46 -21.80
#